data_AF-A0A1H8NC54-F1
#
_entry.id   AF-A0A1H8NC54-F1
#
_cell.length_a   1.000
_cell.length_b   1.000
_cell.length_c   1.000
_cell.angle_alpha   90.00
_cell.angle_beta   90.00
_cell.angle_gamma   90.00
#
_symmetry.space_group_name_H-M   'P 1'
#
loop_
_entity.id
_entity.type
_entity.pdbx_description
1 polymer ?
#
loop_
_entity_poly.entity_id
_entity_poly.type
_entity_poly.pdbx_seq_one_letter_code
_entity_poly.pdbx_strand_id
1 'polypeptide(L)'
;MNRKILFTTIIILIIAGTASVVTVLLFSNPAMETASDHQLSLTTEKQAVVVNPDVLIEPFDERQASEIIRAYQQSYQTVIDDVEEDGYELTTYQSIDDIQVLFEDVMTAEHAQQMLESFIVEDDGGIYIIPSQGMTFIDPEQDFAIEQISETAYMLSQNVANELIGQVELSYRIEWHLSQWLISAEEMSEIEPISLEERADQVIRLLIERDFDRLAQLTDEQGLLFSPYVHIADQSVQFVQQELSQFDQDQESYTWGSYDGSGNPIDLIPMEYFEQFITVEPLAVPDDIFIDEESQHGNSINNIKEVFPEATVVEYHHEGSEEEAGIDWFSLHMVFEEDQLGDWRLVALISDQWTI
;
A
#
# COMPACT_ATOMS: atom_id res chain seq x y z
N MET A 1 -52.82 8.22 9.53
CA MET A 1 -52.50 6.97 8.80
C MET A 1 -51.07 7.10 8.31
N ASN A 2 -50.26 6.09 8.59
CA ASN A 2 -48.87 5.86 8.18
C ASN A 2 -47.76 6.67 8.89
N ARG A 3 -47.26 6.05 9.95
CA ARG A 3 -45.93 6.20 10.55
C ARG A 3 -44.86 5.75 9.54
N LYS A 4 -43.77 6.51 9.41
CA LYS A 4 -42.48 6.00 8.94
C LYS A 4 -41.46 6.24 10.05
N ILE A 5 -40.75 5.18 10.39
CA ILE A 5 -39.85 5.03 11.53
C ILE A 5 -38.50 5.62 11.15
N LEU A 6 -37.98 6.48 12.03
CA LEU A 6 -36.65 7.07 12.00
C LEU A 6 -35.68 6.06 12.62
N PHE A 7 -34.72 5.53 11.86
CA PHE A 7 -33.59 4.81 12.44
C PHE A 7 -32.39 5.76 12.46
N THR A 8 -32.09 6.23 13.67
CA THR A 8 -30.85 6.93 14.00
C THR A 8 -29.92 5.87 14.59
N THR A 9 -28.89 5.45 13.86
CA THR A 9 -27.85 4.58 14.41
C THR A 9 -26.74 5.45 14.95
N ILE A 10 -26.66 5.49 16.27
CA ILE A 10 -25.58 6.04 17.07
C ILE A 10 -24.45 5.01 17.02
N ILE A 11 -23.33 5.32 16.39
CA ILE A 11 -22.09 4.57 16.56
C ILE A 11 -21.42 5.09 17.83
N ILE A 12 -21.44 4.27 18.88
CA ILE A 12 -20.67 4.49 20.10
C ILE A 12 -19.30 3.85 19.87
N LEU A 13 -18.30 4.67 19.54
CA LEU A 13 -16.88 4.33 19.64
C LEU A 13 -16.50 4.32 21.13
N ILE A 14 -16.25 3.13 21.69
CA ILE A 14 -15.51 2.97 22.94
C ILE A 14 -14.14 2.42 22.57
N ILE A 15 -13.16 3.30 22.41
CA ILE A 15 -11.75 2.94 22.58
C ILE A 15 -11.27 3.73 23.80
N ALA A 16 -11.22 3.04 24.93
CA ALA A 16 -10.63 3.54 26.15
C ALA A 16 -9.11 3.42 26.04
N GLY A 17 -8.45 4.54 25.72
CA GLY A 17 -7.03 4.71 25.98
C GLY A 17 -6.80 4.88 27.48
N THR A 18 -6.03 3.98 28.09
CA THR A 18 -5.30 4.29 29.32
C THR A 18 -3.91 3.69 29.26
N ALA A 19 -2.94 4.54 28.90
CA ALA A 19 -1.58 4.37 29.35
C ALA A 19 -1.54 4.48 30.88
N SER A 20 -0.90 3.53 31.55
CA SER A 20 -0.56 3.66 32.97
C SER A 20 0.86 3.15 33.19
N VAL A 21 1.78 4.10 33.18
CA VAL A 21 3.12 3.97 33.77
C VAL A 21 2.94 3.87 35.28
N VAL A 22 3.23 2.72 35.88
CA VAL A 22 3.27 2.58 37.35
C VAL A 22 4.73 2.57 37.79
N THR A 23 5.16 3.70 38.33
CA THR A 23 6.38 3.85 39.12
C THR A 23 6.13 3.25 40.51
N VAL A 24 6.85 2.18 40.87
CA VAL A 24 6.77 1.60 42.23
C VAL A 24 7.70 2.36 43.17
N LEU A 25 7.13 3.08 44.13
CA LEU A 25 7.81 3.65 45.29
C LEU A 25 7.88 2.60 46.41
N LEU A 26 9.10 2.26 46.82
CA LEU A 26 9.39 1.42 47.98
C LEU A 26 9.17 2.21 49.29
N PHE A 27 8.32 1.70 50.18
CA PHE A 27 8.39 2.03 51.61
C PHE A 27 8.44 0.76 52.44
N SER A 28 9.53 0.64 53.20
CA SER A 28 9.79 -0.38 54.19
C SER A 28 9.20 0.03 55.55
N ASN A 29 8.62 -0.91 56.30
CA ASN A 29 8.63 -0.84 57.76
C ASN A 29 8.41 -2.23 58.42
N PRO A 30 9.20 -2.64 59.43
CA PRO A 30 9.11 -3.95 60.09
C PRO A 30 8.58 -3.89 61.54
N ALA A 31 7.98 -5.00 62.01
CA ALA A 31 7.81 -5.49 63.41
C ALA A 31 6.40 -6.12 63.59
N MET A 32 6.10 -7.07 64.48
CA MET A 32 6.75 -8.15 65.22
C MET A 32 5.62 -8.78 66.09
N GLU A 33 5.64 -10.10 66.26
CA GLU A 33 5.10 -10.90 67.39
C GLU A 33 3.61 -11.33 67.57
N THR A 34 3.46 -12.67 67.59
CA THR A 34 2.77 -13.56 68.57
C THR A 34 1.41 -14.25 68.25
N ALA A 35 1.47 -15.58 68.46
CA ALA A 35 0.48 -16.50 69.06
C ALA A 35 -0.58 -17.24 68.20
N SER A 36 -0.26 -18.52 67.94
CA SER A 36 -0.98 -19.76 68.31
C SER A 36 -2.41 -20.09 67.81
N ASP A 37 -2.42 -21.19 67.04
CA ASP A 37 -3.37 -22.32 66.94
C ASP A 37 -4.77 -22.22 66.30
N HIS A 38 -4.79 -22.85 65.12
CA HIS A 38 -5.77 -23.78 64.53
C HIS A 38 -7.18 -23.30 64.13
N GLN A 39 -7.36 -23.16 62.81
CA GLN A 39 -8.53 -23.68 62.09
C GLN A 39 -8.21 -23.92 60.60
N LEU A 40 -8.62 -25.07 60.06
CA LEU A 40 -8.61 -25.42 58.64
C LEU A 40 -9.42 -24.40 57.82
N SER A 41 -8.90 -23.93 56.67
CA SER A 41 -9.62 -23.93 55.38
C SER A 41 -8.78 -23.36 54.23
N LEU A 42 -8.75 -24.11 53.12
CA LEU A 42 -8.70 -23.70 51.71
C LEU A 42 -7.81 -22.51 51.31
N THR A 43 -6.67 -22.82 50.69
CA THR A 43 -6.05 -21.94 49.69
C THR A 43 -5.91 -22.67 48.38
N THR A 44 -6.68 -22.20 47.40
CA THR A 44 -6.50 -22.35 45.97
C THR A 44 -5.04 -22.11 45.59
N GLU A 45 -4.32 -23.15 45.21
CA GLU A 45 -3.08 -23.00 44.45
C GLU A 45 -3.45 -22.54 43.04
N LYS A 46 -3.14 -21.27 42.79
CA LYS A 46 -3.01 -20.70 41.46
C LYS A 46 -1.85 -21.45 40.79
N GLN A 47 -2.15 -22.44 39.95
CA GLN A 47 -1.15 -23.03 39.05
C GLN A 47 -0.68 -21.94 38.09
N ALA A 48 0.44 -21.31 38.44
CA ALA A 48 1.24 -20.58 37.48
C ALA A 48 1.86 -21.62 36.54
N VAL A 49 1.57 -21.52 35.25
CA VAL A 49 2.29 -22.26 34.21
C VAL A 49 3.74 -21.80 34.29
N VAL A 50 4.60 -22.68 34.77
CA VAL A 50 6.05 -22.49 34.76
C VAL A 50 6.50 -22.73 33.32
N VAL A 51 6.76 -21.65 32.57
CA VAL A 51 7.46 -21.76 31.28
C VAL A 51 8.88 -22.26 31.58
N ASN A 52 9.20 -23.45 31.08
CA ASN A 52 10.49 -24.10 31.28
C ASN A 52 11.58 -23.34 30.50
N PRO A 53 12.67 -22.86 31.12
CA PRO A 53 13.70 -22.06 30.46
C PRO A 53 14.54 -22.80 29.40
N ASP A 54 14.25 -24.07 29.11
CA ASP A 54 14.95 -24.92 28.14
C ASP A 54 14.16 -25.16 26.83
N VAL A 55 13.07 -24.42 26.57
CA VAL A 55 12.36 -24.54 25.28
C VAL A 55 13.18 -23.85 24.20
N LEU A 56 13.85 -24.65 23.36
CA LEU A 56 14.57 -24.16 22.19
C LEU A 56 13.54 -23.69 21.16
N ILE A 57 13.47 -22.38 20.96
CA ILE A 57 12.68 -21.76 19.89
C ILE A 57 13.52 -21.81 18.61
N GLU A 58 12.95 -22.32 17.53
CA GLU A 58 13.63 -22.31 16.23
C GLU A 58 13.64 -20.90 15.64
N PRO A 59 14.74 -20.47 15.00
CA PRO A 59 14.82 -19.14 14.41
C PRO A 59 13.85 -19.00 13.24
N PHE A 60 13.05 -17.93 13.23
CA PHE A 60 12.17 -17.60 12.12
C PHE A 60 12.88 -16.75 11.08
N ASP A 61 13.06 -17.33 9.89
CA ASP A 61 13.72 -16.72 8.74
C ASP A 61 12.80 -16.75 7.51
N GLU A 62 13.25 -16.11 6.42
CA GLU A 62 12.52 -16.03 5.15
C GLU A 62 12.10 -17.40 4.62
N ARG A 63 12.96 -18.41 4.77
CA ARG A 63 12.65 -19.79 4.37
C ARG A 63 11.49 -20.34 5.18
N GLN A 64 11.48 -20.19 6.52
CA GLN A 64 10.36 -20.64 7.35
C GLN A 64 9.07 -19.87 7.03
N ALA A 65 9.16 -18.57 6.77
CA ALA A 65 8.02 -17.76 6.37
C ALA A 65 7.41 -18.27 5.04
N SER A 66 8.23 -18.46 4.01
CA SER A 66 7.77 -19.02 2.73
C SER A 66 7.22 -20.44 2.87
N GLU A 67 7.82 -21.29 3.71
CA GLU A 67 7.34 -22.65 3.97
C GLU A 67 5.92 -22.64 4.57
N ILE A 68 5.67 -21.80 5.58
CA ILE A 68 4.34 -21.67 6.21
C ILE A 68 3.32 -21.13 5.22
N ILE A 69 3.66 -20.07 4.47
CA ILE A 69 2.75 -19.48 3.47
C ILE A 69 2.35 -20.53 2.42
N ARG A 70 3.32 -21.28 1.88
CA ARG A 70 3.05 -22.34 0.88
C ARG A 70 2.21 -23.47 1.46
N ALA A 71 2.51 -23.88 2.68
CA ALA A 71 1.76 -24.93 3.35
C ALA A 71 0.30 -24.48 3.59
N TYR A 72 0.09 -23.21 3.95
CA TYR A 72 -1.24 -22.65 4.09
C TYR A 72 -2.01 -22.62 2.76
N GLN A 73 -1.40 -22.08 1.69
CA GLN A 73 -1.98 -22.10 0.35
C GLN A 73 -2.32 -23.52 -0.10
N GLN A 74 -1.45 -24.49 0.19
CA GLN A 74 -1.66 -25.89 -0.16
C GLN A 74 -2.81 -26.52 0.63
N SER A 75 -2.93 -26.26 1.94
CA SER A 75 -4.06 -26.74 2.76
C SER A 75 -5.38 -26.19 2.23
N TYR A 76 -5.43 -24.90 1.89
CA TYR A 76 -6.61 -24.31 1.25
C TYR A 76 -6.93 -24.97 -0.09
N GLN A 77 -5.94 -25.09 -0.98
CA GLN A 77 -6.13 -25.72 -2.29
C GLN A 77 -6.62 -27.17 -2.17
N THR A 78 -6.13 -27.93 -1.19
CA THR A 78 -6.58 -29.30 -0.92
C THR A 78 -8.05 -29.38 -0.52
N VAL A 79 -8.60 -28.36 0.14
CA VAL A 79 -10.05 -28.28 0.39
C VAL A 79 -10.80 -27.91 -0.90
N ILE A 80 -10.31 -26.93 -1.67
CA ILE A 80 -10.96 -26.50 -2.91
C ILE A 80 -11.00 -27.62 -3.96
N ASP A 81 -9.93 -28.42 -4.07
CA ASP A 81 -9.81 -29.52 -5.03
C ASP A 81 -10.75 -30.70 -4.73
N ASP A 82 -11.33 -30.77 -3.53
CA ASP A 82 -12.27 -31.84 -3.14
C ASP A 82 -13.69 -31.61 -3.68
N VAL A 83 -13.99 -30.40 -4.15
CA VAL A 83 -15.32 -30.05 -4.65
C VAL A 83 -15.64 -30.81 -5.95
N GLU A 84 -16.82 -31.43 -6.01
CA GLU A 84 -17.30 -32.08 -7.24
C GLU A 84 -17.39 -31.10 -8.42
N GLU A 85 -17.09 -31.56 -9.65
CA GLU A 85 -17.02 -30.73 -10.88
C GLU A 85 -18.26 -29.84 -11.14
N ASP A 86 -19.43 -30.18 -10.60
CA ASP A 86 -20.71 -29.47 -10.82
C ASP A 86 -21.35 -28.93 -9.51
N GLY A 87 -20.61 -28.85 -8.39
CA GLY A 87 -21.17 -28.51 -7.07
C GLY A 87 -20.30 -27.60 -6.19
N TYR A 88 -20.66 -27.57 -4.90
CA TYR A 88 -19.89 -26.93 -3.82
C TYR A 88 -19.67 -27.88 -2.64
N GLU A 89 -20.10 -29.13 -2.78
CA GLU A 89 -20.05 -30.15 -1.72
C GLU A 89 -18.64 -30.71 -1.60
N LEU A 90 -18.16 -30.78 -0.36
CA LEU A 90 -16.94 -31.47 0.02
C LEU A 90 -17.29 -32.93 0.34
N THR A 91 -16.65 -33.86 -0.34
CA THR A 91 -17.01 -35.29 -0.32
C THR A 91 -16.06 -36.16 0.48
N THR A 92 -14.83 -35.68 0.73
CA THR A 92 -13.81 -36.43 1.47
C THR A 92 -13.93 -36.26 2.99
N TYR A 93 -14.54 -35.17 3.47
CA TYR A 93 -14.58 -34.79 4.87
C TYR A 93 -15.94 -35.14 5.52
N GLN A 94 -15.94 -35.56 6.79
CA GLN A 94 -17.17 -35.93 7.52
C GLN A 94 -17.69 -34.83 8.43
N SER A 95 -16.84 -33.88 8.80
CA SER A 95 -17.16 -32.71 9.63
C SER A 95 -16.20 -31.55 9.35
N ILE A 96 -16.58 -30.33 9.76
CA ILE A 96 -15.65 -29.18 9.75
C ILE A 96 -14.40 -29.47 10.60
N ASP A 97 -14.50 -30.25 11.68
CA ASP A 97 -13.36 -30.64 12.51
C ASP A 97 -12.31 -31.44 11.71
N ASP A 98 -12.72 -32.27 10.75
CA ASP A 98 -11.79 -33.02 9.89
C ASP A 98 -10.98 -32.07 9.00
N ILE A 99 -11.60 -30.97 8.56
CA ILE A 99 -10.96 -29.94 7.76
C ILE A 99 -10.07 -29.07 8.64
N GLN A 100 -10.50 -28.75 9.87
CA GLN A 100 -9.71 -27.97 10.82
C GLN A 100 -8.35 -28.63 11.08
N VAL A 101 -8.31 -29.95 11.24
CA VAL A 101 -7.06 -30.70 11.43
C VAL A 101 -6.06 -30.49 10.30
N LEU A 102 -6.51 -30.30 9.05
CA LEU A 102 -5.64 -29.99 7.90
C LEU A 102 -4.93 -28.63 8.04
N PHE A 103 -5.55 -27.69 8.74
CA PHE A 103 -5.01 -26.34 8.94
C PHE A 103 -4.20 -26.24 10.25
N GLU A 104 -4.43 -27.10 11.24
CA GLU A 104 -3.68 -27.08 12.51
C GLU A 104 -2.18 -27.37 12.36
N ASP A 105 -1.75 -27.90 11.21
CA ASP A 105 -0.33 -28.06 10.85
C ASP A 105 0.37 -26.73 10.51
N VAL A 106 -0.40 -25.69 10.16
CA VAL A 106 0.12 -24.40 9.65
C VAL A 106 -0.39 -23.19 10.43
N MET A 107 -1.49 -23.34 11.17
CA MET A 107 -2.11 -22.29 11.96
C MET A 107 -2.63 -22.81 13.29
N THR A 108 -2.91 -21.90 14.22
CA THR A 108 -3.50 -22.26 15.51
C THR A 108 -4.93 -22.78 15.33
N ALA A 109 -5.36 -23.70 16.20
CA ALA A 109 -6.72 -24.24 16.17
C ALA A 109 -7.79 -23.14 16.27
N GLU A 110 -7.55 -22.11 17.08
CA GLU A 110 -8.44 -20.96 17.21
C GLU A 110 -8.59 -20.20 15.88
N HIS A 111 -7.46 -19.95 15.19
CA HIS A 111 -7.49 -19.25 13.92
C HIS A 111 -8.08 -20.13 12.80
N ALA A 112 -7.75 -21.42 12.76
CA ALA A 112 -8.32 -22.37 11.82
C ALA A 112 -9.84 -22.39 11.87
N GLN A 113 -10.41 -22.40 13.07
CA GLN A 113 -11.86 -22.35 13.25
C GLN A 113 -12.45 -21.07 12.64
N GLN A 114 -11.90 -19.89 12.98
CA GLN A 114 -12.40 -18.60 12.48
C GLN A 114 -12.33 -18.50 10.95
N MET A 115 -11.22 -18.96 10.38
CA MET A 115 -10.97 -18.96 8.95
C MET A 115 -11.95 -19.89 8.22
N LEU A 116 -12.20 -21.11 8.73
CA LEU A 116 -13.15 -22.05 8.11
C LEU A 116 -14.59 -21.56 8.16
N GLU A 117 -15.01 -20.91 9.25
CA GLU A 117 -16.33 -20.29 9.37
C GLU A 117 -16.58 -19.21 8.29
N SER A 118 -15.52 -18.67 7.66
CA SER A 118 -15.64 -17.65 6.62
C SER A 118 -16.02 -18.21 5.23
N PHE A 119 -15.67 -19.46 4.92
CA PHE A 119 -15.89 -20.04 3.58
C PHE A 119 -16.45 -21.46 3.56
N ILE A 120 -16.71 -22.10 4.70
CA ILE A 120 -17.33 -23.43 4.78
C ILE A 120 -18.60 -23.37 5.62
N VAL A 121 -19.62 -24.11 5.19
CA VAL A 121 -20.84 -24.33 5.95
C VAL A 121 -21.17 -25.83 6.03
N GLU A 122 -21.56 -26.29 7.21
CA GLU A 122 -22.03 -27.66 7.44
C GLU A 122 -23.53 -27.64 7.78
N ASP A 123 -24.33 -28.45 7.08
CA ASP A 123 -25.76 -28.63 7.34
C ASP A 123 -26.20 -30.11 7.28
N ASP A 124 -27.51 -30.38 7.42
CA ASP A 124 -28.05 -31.76 7.40
C ASP A 124 -27.77 -32.53 6.09
N GLY A 125 -27.39 -31.83 5.02
CA GLY A 125 -27.11 -32.34 3.68
C GLY A 125 -25.63 -32.63 3.41
N GLY A 126 -24.69 -32.04 4.16
CA GLY A 126 -23.25 -32.20 3.96
C GLY A 126 -22.44 -30.97 4.34
N ILE A 127 -21.21 -30.92 3.84
CA ILE A 127 -20.29 -29.78 4.02
C ILE A 127 -20.12 -29.10 2.68
N TYR A 128 -20.25 -27.78 2.65
CA TYR A 128 -20.24 -27.00 1.43
C TYR A 128 -19.29 -25.81 1.52
N ILE A 129 -18.63 -25.50 0.41
CA ILE A 129 -17.93 -24.23 0.24
C ILE A 129 -18.96 -23.12 0.00
N ILE A 130 -18.84 -22.02 0.73
CA ILE A 130 -19.58 -20.78 0.49
C ILE A 130 -19.02 -20.18 -0.80
N PRO A 131 -19.84 -19.99 -1.85
CA PRO A 131 -19.36 -19.40 -3.10
C PRO A 131 -18.93 -17.94 -2.85
N SER A 132 -17.63 -17.73 -2.68
CA SER A 132 -17.00 -16.42 -2.56
C SER A 132 -15.98 -16.24 -3.67
N GLN A 133 -15.50 -15.00 -3.83
CA GLN A 133 -14.24 -14.82 -4.52
C GLN A 133 -13.16 -15.54 -3.70
N GLY A 134 -12.27 -16.27 -4.37
CA GLY A 134 -11.27 -17.09 -3.70
C GLY A 134 -10.41 -16.27 -2.73
N MET A 135 -9.88 -16.93 -1.71
CA MET A 135 -9.02 -16.28 -0.74
C MET A 135 -7.75 -15.70 -1.39
N THR A 136 -7.36 -14.51 -0.95
CA THR A 136 -6.09 -13.89 -1.36
C THR A 136 -5.04 -14.19 -0.31
N PHE A 137 -3.84 -14.57 -0.77
CA PHE A 137 -2.74 -14.96 0.10
C PHE A 137 -1.53 -14.06 -0.13
N ILE A 138 -0.65 -13.98 0.87
CA ILE A 138 0.73 -13.55 0.62
C ILE A 138 1.35 -14.50 -0.42
N ASP A 139 1.97 -13.95 -1.46
CA ASP A 139 2.71 -14.70 -2.48
C ASP A 139 4.16 -14.89 -2.03
N PRO A 140 4.60 -16.14 -1.74
CA PRO A 140 5.95 -16.42 -1.28
C PRO A 140 7.01 -16.38 -2.40
N GLU A 141 6.62 -16.14 -3.65
CA GLU A 141 7.53 -15.90 -4.78
C GLU A 141 7.84 -14.41 -4.98
N GLN A 142 7.11 -13.53 -4.30
CA GLN A 142 7.30 -12.08 -4.33
C GLN A 142 7.86 -11.58 -3.00
N ASP A 143 8.36 -10.35 -2.97
CA ASP A 143 8.85 -9.75 -1.74
C ASP A 143 7.70 -9.59 -0.73
N PHE A 144 7.97 -9.95 0.52
CA PHE A 144 7.10 -9.70 1.67
C PHE A 144 7.96 -9.29 2.87
N ALA A 145 7.38 -8.49 3.76
CA ALA A 145 8.06 -8.02 4.96
C ALA A 145 8.01 -9.09 6.06
N ILE A 146 9.09 -9.19 6.84
CA ILE A 146 9.15 -10.02 8.06
C ILE A 146 9.58 -9.11 9.22
N GLU A 147 8.67 -8.85 10.14
CA GLU A 147 8.93 -8.06 11.33
C GLU A 147 8.95 -8.95 12.58
N GLN A 148 10.04 -8.89 13.36
CA GLN A 148 10.10 -9.56 14.65
C GLN A 148 9.34 -8.74 15.70
N ILE A 149 8.23 -9.27 16.20
CA ILE A 149 7.45 -8.66 17.28
C ILE A 149 8.02 -9.06 18.66
N SER A 150 8.47 -10.31 18.80
CA SER A 150 9.12 -10.83 20.00
C SER A 150 9.98 -12.07 19.70
N GLU A 151 10.57 -12.70 20.71
CA GLU A 151 11.26 -14.00 20.54
C GLU A 151 10.31 -15.12 20.09
N THR A 152 9.00 -14.99 20.32
CA THR A 152 7.98 -16.01 20.03
C THR A 152 6.91 -15.52 19.06
N ALA A 153 7.11 -14.38 18.39
CA ALA A 153 6.11 -13.85 17.46
C ALA A 153 6.72 -12.98 16.36
N TYR A 154 6.19 -13.13 15.16
CA TYR A 154 6.55 -12.36 13.96
C TYR A 154 5.29 -11.87 13.25
N MET A 155 5.44 -10.83 12.44
CA MET A 155 4.44 -10.38 11.49
C MET A 155 5.01 -10.56 10.08
N LEU A 156 4.25 -11.21 9.21
CA LEU A 156 4.48 -11.22 7.77
C LEU A 156 3.52 -10.20 7.15
N SER A 157 3.97 -9.36 6.23
CA SER A 157 3.06 -8.50 5.48
C SER A 157 3.41 -8.35 4.00
N GLN A 158 2.39 -8.20 3.16
CA GLN A 158 2.56 -7.96 1.73
C GLN A 158 1.43 -7.07 1.21
N ASN A 159 1.82 -6.05 0.44
CA ASN A 159 0.87 -5.23 -0.31
C ASN A 159 0.42 -6.02 -1.54
N VAL A 160 -0.88 -6.23 -1.64
CA VAL A 160 -1.51 -6.92 -2.77
C VAL A 160 -2.53 -5.99 -3.39
N ALA A 161 -2.49 -5.88 -4.72
CA ALA A 161 -3.43 -5.05 -5.45
C ALA A 161 -4.01 -5.82 -6.64
N ASN A 162 -5.34 -5.81 -6.78
CA ASN A 162 -6.03 -6.28 -7.97
C ASN A 162 -7.42 -5.64 -8.09
N GLU A 163 -8.05 -5.76 -9.26
CA GLU A 163 -9.35 -5.16 -9.58
C GLU A 163 -10.49 -5.61 -8.64
N LEU A 164 -10.35 -6.75 -7.97
CA LEU A 164 -11.41 -7.35 -7.15
C LEU A 164 -11.38 -6.89 -5.69
N ILE A 165 -10.19 -6.78 -5.10
CA ILE A 165 -10.01 -6.43 -3.67
C ILE A 165 -9.50 -5.00 -3.47
N GLY A 166 -9.14 -4.29 -4.53
CA GLY A 166 -8.47 -3.00 -4.43
C GLY A 166 -7.02 -3.16 -3.97
N GLN A 167 -6.47 -2.10 -3.37
CA GLN A 167 -5.14 -2.12 -2.76
C GLN A 167 -5.29 -2.48 -1.29
N VAL A 168 -4.65 -3.58 -0.87
CA VAL A 168 -4.72 -4.05 0.52
C VAL A 168 -3.35 -4.49 1.02
N GLU A 169 -3.12 -4.37 2.32
CA GLU A 169 -2.02 -5.06 3.00
C GLU A 169 -2.58 -6.33 3.63
N LEU A 170 -2.03 -7.48 3.24
CA LEU A 170 -2.24 -8.74 3.95
C LEU A 170 -1.20 -8.87 5.05
N SER A 171 -1.64 -9.25 6.25
CA SER A 171 -0.78 -9.41 7.41
C SER A 171 -1.05 -10.73 8.12
N TYR A 172 -0.01 -11.55 8.32
CA TYR A 172 -0.08 -12.80 9.06
C TYR A 172 0.75 -12.72 10.34
N ARG A 173 0.09 -12.90 11.48
CA ARG A 173 0.77 -12.99 12.77
C ARG A 173 1.21 -14.42 13.02
N ILE A 174 2.51 -14.65 13.05
CA ILE A 174 3.11 -15.97 13.28
C ILE A 174 3.53 -16.08 14.75
N GLU A 175 3.08 -17.12 15.45
CA GLU A 175 3.42 -17.36 16.85
C GLU A 175 4.03 -18.75 17.07
N TRP A 176 4.97 -18.82 18.02
CA TRP A 176 5.56 -20.08 18.44
C TRP A 176 4.61 -20.82 19.39
N HIS A 177 4.08 -21.95 18.94
CA HIS A 177 3.16 -22.78 19.72
C HIS A 177 3.54 -24.26 19.62
N LEU A 178 3.66 -24.94 20.75
CA LEU A 178 3.96 -26.39 20.82
C LEU A 178 5.16 -26.84 19.97
N SER A 179 6.24 -26.06 19.97
CA SER A 179 7.48 -26.33 19.23
C SER A 179 7.39 -26.17 17.71
N GLN A 180 6.45 -25.36 17.23
CA GLN A 180 6.33 -24.99 15.81
C GLN A 180 5.84 -23.55 15.66
N TRP A 181 6.16 -22.94 14.53
CA TRP A 181 5.63 -21.64 14.12
C TRP A 181 4.29 -21.84 13.43
N LEU A 182 3.26 -21.11 13.86
CA LEU A 182 1.90 -21.21 13.32
C LEU A 182 1.33 -19.83 13.04
N ILE A 183 0.51 -19.71 12.00
CA ILE A 183 -0.32 -18.53 11.79
C ILE A 183 -1.36 -18.47 12.93
N SER A 184 -1.31 -17.40 13.71
CA SER A 184 -2.20 -17.17 14.86
C SER A 184 -3.33 -16.19 14.55
N ALA A 185 -3.15 -15.35 13.54
CA ALA A 185 -4.15 -14.43 13.02
C ALA A 185 -3.77 -13.99 11.61
N GLU A 186 -4.79 -13.61 10.85
CA GLU A 186 -4.66 -12.94 9.57
C GLU A 186 -5.51 -11.67 9.56
N GLU A 187 -4.98 -10.64 8.94
CA GLU A 187 -5.68 -9.38 8.76
C GLU A 187 -5.50 -8.91 7.32
N MET A 188 -6.55 -8.33 6.77
CA MET A 188 -6.53 -7.61 5.51
C MET A 188 -6.96 -6.18 5.82
N SER A 189 -6.12 -5.22 5.44
CA SER A 189 -6.40 -3.81 5.62
C SER A 189 -6.37 -3.09 4.29
N GLU A 190 -7.36 -2.25 4.03
CA GLU A 190 -7.38 -1.39 2.84
C GLU A 190 -6.22 -0.40 2.92
N ILE A 191 -5.46 -0.31 1.83
CA ILE A 191 -4.46 0.72 1.62
C ILE A 191 -5.14 1.79 0.76
N GLU A 192 -5.32 2.96 1.34
CA GLU A 192 -5.76 4.12 0.56
C GLU A 192 -4.64 4.48 -0.44
N PRO A 193 -4.96 4.64 -1.74
CA PRO A 193 -4.00 5.16 -2.69
C PRO A 193 -3.51 6.54 -2.22
N ILE A 194 -2.26 6.87 -2.55
CA ILE A 194 -1.75 8.20 -2.23
C ILE A 194 -2.59 9.26 -2.95
N SER A 195 -2.78 10.41 -2.31
CA SER A 195 -3.52 11.52 -2.92
C SER A 195 -2.80 12.05 -4.17
N LEU A 196 -3.54 12.74 -5.04
CA LEU A 196 -3.00 13.38 -6.24
C LEU A 196 -1.88 14.36 -5.88
N GLU A 197 -2.06 15.12 -4.79
CA GLU A 197 -1.09 16.09 -4.28
C GLU A 197 0.19 15.39 -3.80
N GLU A 198 0.08 14.29 -3.05
CA GLU A 198 1.23 13.50 -2.63
C GLU A 198 1.96 12.88 -3.83
N ARG A 199 1.23 12.46 -4.87
CA ARG A 199 1.80 11.96 -6.12
C ARG A 199 2.56 13.08 -6.85
N ALA A 200 1.99 14.28 -6.94
CA ALA A 200 2.63 15.44 -7.54
C ALA A 200 3.92 15.84 -6.80
N ASP A 201 3.89 15.89 -5.46
CA ASP A 201 5.07 16.12 -4.62
C ASP A 201 6.15 15.06 -4.84
N GLN A 202 5.74 13.78 -5.00
CA GLN A 202 6.66 12.71 -5.31
C GLN A 202 7.32 12.91 -6.68
N VAL A 203 6.57 13.29 -7.71
CA VAL A 203 7.12 13.58 -9.04
C VAL A 203 8.16 14.69 -8.95
N ILE A 204 7.84 15.83 -8.33
CA ILE A 204 8.79 16.94 -8.15
C ILE A 204 10.08 16.49 -7.47
N ARG A 205 9.96 15.73 -6.37
CA ARG A 205 11.13 15.19 -5.66
C ARG A 205 11.98 14.31 -6.57
N LEU A 206 11.37 13.40 -7.33
CA LEU A 206 12.10 12.50 -8.24
C LEU A 206 12.79 13.27 -9.37
N LEU A 207 12.17 14.33 -9.90
CA LEU A 207 12.80 15.19 -10.90
C LEU A 207 14.01 15.94 -10.31
N ILE A 208 13.91 16.47 -9.09
CA ILE A 208 15.02 17.13 -8.38
C ILE A 208 16.17 16.15 -8.13
N GLU A 209 15.84 14.92 -7.72
CA GLU A 209 16.81 13.84 -7.47
C GLU A 209 17.36 13.23 -8.76
N ARG A 210 16.77 13.56 -9.92
CA ARG A 210 17.04 12.95 -11.23
C ARG A 210 16.92 11.43 -11.22
N ASP A 211 15.98 10.91 -10.42
CA ASP A 211 15.72 9.46 -10.27
C ASP A 211 14.69 9.00 -11.30
N PHE A 212 15.15 8.91 -12.56
CA PHE A 212 14.30 8.53 -13.70
C PHE A 212 13.87 7.06 -13.65
N ASP A 213 14.65 6.19 -12.99
CA ASP A 213 14.29 4.80 -12.73
C ASP A 213 13.00 4.70 -11.90
N ARG A 214 12.87 5.53 -10.85
CA ARG A 214 11.65 5.60 -10.04
C ARG A 214 10.55 6.43 -10.70
N LEU A 215 10.90 7.49 -11.44
CA LEU A 215 9.91 8.26 -12.19
C LEU A 215 9.19 7.37 -13.21
N ALA A 216 9.92 6.47 -13.86
CA ALA A 216 9.37 5.48 -14.79
C ALA A 216 8.38 4.51 -14.15
N GLN A 217 8.39 4.32 -12.83
CA GLN A 217 7.41 3.48 -12.14
C GLN A 217 6.07 4.21 -11.90
N LEU A 218 6.05 5.53 -12.09
CA LEU A 218 4.85 6.36 -11.90
C LEU A 218 4.03 6.53 -13.18
N THR A 219 4.55 6.15 -14.33
CA THR A 219 3.85 6.17 -15.63
C THR A 219 3.15 4.86 -15.90
N ASP A 220 2.19 4.84 -16.81
CA ASP A 220 1.58 3.63 -17.35
C ASP A 220 2.43 3.04 -18.51
N GLU A 221 1.86 2.07 -19.23
CA GLU A 221 2.49 1.46 -20.41
C GLU A 221 2.55 2.39 -21.63
N GLN A 222 1.73 3.45 -21.68
CA GLN A 222 1.73 4.41 -22.78
C GLN A 222 2.99 5.28 -22.71
N GLY A 223 3.49 5.55 -21.50
CA GLY A 223 4.73 6.28 -21.28
C GLY A 223 4.51 7.77 -21.03
N LEU A 224 5.60 8.46 -20.72
CA LEU A 224 5.58 9.86 -20.33
C LEU A 224 5.81 10.80 -21.52
N LEU A 225 4.85 11.66 -21.82
CA LEU A 225 4.97 12.72 -22.82
C LEU A 225 5.69 13.93 -22.22
N PHE A 226 6.59 14.52 -23.00
CA PHE A 226 7.26 15.76 -22.65
C PHE A 226 6.87 16.88 -23.61
N SER A 227 6.58 18.06 -23.08
CA SER A 227 6.31 19.25 -23.89
C SER A 227 7.02 20.48 -23.35
N PRO A 228 7.82 21.20 -24.16
CA PRO A 228 8.52 22.40 -23.71
C PRO A 228 7.58 23.58 -23.41
N TYR A 229 6.31 23.51 -23.85
CA TYR A 229 5.32 24.58 -23.71
C TYR A 229 3.92 23.99 -23.48
N VAL A 230 3.00 24.78 -22.92
CA VAL A 230 1.58 24.42 -22.73
C VAL A 230 0.79 24.12 -24.01
N HIS A 231 1.37 24.42 -25.18
CA HIS A 231 0.83 24.00 -26.46
C HIS A 231 1.53 22.72 -26.94
N ILE A 232 0.93 21.57 -26.63
CA ILE A 232 1.41 20.25 -27.01
C ILE A 232 1.29 20.08 -28.53
N ALA A 233 2.42 19.77 -29.17
CA ALA A 233 2.48 19.52 -30.60
C ALA A 233 2.06 18.08 -30.94
N ASP A 234 1.53 17.89 -32.16
CA ASP A 234 1.14 16.57 -32.69
C ASP A 234 2.29 15.53 -32.70
N GLN A 235 3.55 15.99 -32.68
CA GLN A 235 4.76 15.16 -32.71
C GLN A 235 5.58 15.31 -31.42
N SER A 236 4.91 15.38 -30.28
CA SER A 236 5.59 15.46 -28.97
C SER A 236 6.35 14.17 -28.66
N VAL A 237 7.48 14.31 -27.96
CA VAL A 237 8.34 13.19 -27.59
C VAL A 237 7.73 12.48 -26.39
N GLN A 238 7.68 11.15 -26.45
CA GLN A 238 7.15 10.29 -25.40
C GLN A 238 8.12 9.13 -25.15
N PHE A 239 8.38 8.81 -23.89
CA PHE A 239 9.25 7.71 -23.47
C PHE A 239 8.42 6.66 -22.72
N VAL A 240 8.43 5.41 -23.18
CA VAL A 240 7.84 4.31 -22.40
C VAL A 240 8.69 4.03 -21.16
N GLN A 241 8.14 3.34 -20.15
CA GLN A 241 8.83 3.12 -18.86
C GLN A 241 10.30 2.68 -19.00
N GLN A 242 10.58 1.70 -19.87
CA GLN A 242 11.94 1.20 -20.06
C GLN A 242 12.88 2.26 -20.63
N GLU A 243 12.40 3.10 -21.56
CA GLU A 243 13.21 4.17 -22.15
C GLU A 243 13.39 5.30 -21.13
N LEU A 244 12.32 5.66 -20.41
CA LEU A 244 12.35 6.68 -19.36
C LEU A 244 13.30 6.29 -18.22
N SER A 245 13.36 5.02 -17.81
CA SER A 245 14.32 4.57 -16.80
C SER A 245 15.78 4.80 -17.20
N GLN A 246 16.06 4.99 -18.50
CA GLN A 246 17.41 5.22 -19.02
C GLN A 246 17.56 6.65 -19.58
N PHE A 247 16.65 7.56 -19.24
CA PHE A 247 16.57 8.93 -19.78
C PHE A 247 17.88 9.71 -19.56
N ASP A 248 18.57 9.52 -18.44
CA ASP A 248 19.83 10.19 -18.13
C ASP A 248 21.05 9.65 -18.90
N GLN A 249 20.92 8.44 -19.44
CA GLN A 249 21.96 7.74 -20.19
C GLN A 249 21.76 7.86 -21.70
N ASP A 250 20.57 8.24 -22.14
CA ASP A 250 20.24 8.38 -23.54
C ASP A 250 20.98 9.58 -24.17
N GLN A 251 21.59 9.32 -25.32
CA GLN A 251 22.38 10.27 -26.10
C GLN A 251 21.82 10.44 -27.53
N GLU A 252 20.65 9.87 -27.81
CA GLU A 252 19.93 10.12 -29.06
C GLU A 252 19.34 11.53 -29.04
N SER A 253 19.43 12.21 -30.18
CA SER A 253 18.86 13.55 -30.33
C SER A 253 17.42 13.43 -30.82
N TYR A 254 16.50 14.08 -30.10
CA TYR A 254 15.09 14.15 -30.43
C TYR A 254 14.71 15.59 -30.82
N THR A 255 13.67 15.73 -31.64
CA THR A 255 13.06 17.03 -31.95
C THR A 255 11.86 17.25 -31.03
N TRP A 256 12.03 18.08 -30.00
CA TRP A 256 11.03 18.30 -28.94
C TRP A 256 9.96 19.33 -29.29
N GLY A 257 10.11 20.00 -30.43
CA GLY A 257 9.25 21.10 -30.86
C GLY A 257 10.05 22.17 -31.59
N SER A 258 9.65 23.43 -31.44
CA SER A 258 10.34 24.58 -32.02
C SER A 258 10.42 25.73 -31.04
N TYR A 259 11.54 26.46 -31.03
CA TYR A 259 11.72 27.61 -30.15
C TYR A 259 10.77 28.74 -30.48
N ASP A 260 10.13 29.30 -29.46
CA ASP A 260 9.35 30.51 -29.56
C ASP A 260 10.20 31.69 -30.09
N GLY A 261 9.57 32.54 -30.91
CA GLY A 261 10.20 33.68 -31.57
C GLY A 261 11.09 33.32 -32.79
N SER A 262 11.97 32.32 -32.68
CA SER A 262 12.88 31.94 -33.78
C SER A 262 12.28 30.92 -34.75
N GLY A 263 11.42 30.02 -34.26
CA GLY A 263 10.85 28.90 -35.02
C GLY A 263 11.84 27.80 -35.40
N ASN A 264 13.07 27.82 -34.88
CA ASN A 264 14.04 26.76 -35.10
C ASN A 264 13.64 25.49 -34.33
N PRO A 265 13.92 24.28 -34.86
CA PRO A 265 13.66 23.05 -34.12
C PRO A 265 14.45 22.98 -32.82
N ILE A 266 13.86 22.38 -31.80
CA ILE A 266 14.51 22.06 -30.52
C ILE A 266 15.07 20.65 -30.66
N ASP A 267 16.28 20.53 -31.20
CA ASP A 267 16.97 19.25 -31.37
C ASP A 267 17.94 19.06 -30.21
N LEU A 268 17.60 18.20 -29.24
CA LEU A 268 18.34 18.00 -27.99
C LEU A 268 18.34 16.52 -27.60
N ILE A 269 19.37 16.08 -26.87
CA ILE A 269 19.30 14.81 -26.13
C ILE A 269 18.44 14.99 -24.86
N PRO A 270 17.92 13.91 -24.25
CA PRO A 270 16.99 14.00 -23.12
C PRO A 270 17.48 14.85 -21.94
N MET A 271 18.73 14.68 -21.51
CA MET A 271 19.27 15.48 -20.41
C MET A 271 19.49 16.96 -20.76
N GLU A 272 19.81 17.28 -22.01
CA GLU A 272 19.92 18.68 -22.44
C GLU A 272 18.53 19.34 -22.46
N TYR A 273 17.50 18.62 -22.89
CA TYR A 273 16.11 19.07 -22.81
C TYR A 273 15.67 19.28 -21.36
N PHE A 274 15.93 18.30 -20.48
CA PHE A 274 15.58 18.40 -19.07
C PHE A 274 16.20 19.62 -18.40
N GLU A 275 17.50 19.84 -18.58
CA GLU A 275 18.21 20.98 -17.98
C GLU A 275 17.76 22.34 -18.53
N GLN A 276 17.17 22.37 -19.74
CA GLN A 276 16.75 23.61 -20.37
C GLN A 276 15.27 23.94 -20.16
N PHE A 277 14.40 22.94 -20.06
CA PHE A 277 12.96 23.13 -20.03
C PHE A 277 12.31 22.69 -18.71
N ILE A 278 12.92 21.79 -17.93
CA ILE A 278 12.32 21.24 -16.71
C ILE A 278 13.01 21.83 -15.47
N THR A 279 12.64 23.06 -15.10
CA THR A 279 13.17 23.74 -13.91
C THR A 279 12.40 23.29 -12.66
N VAL A 280 13.02 22.56 -11.75
CA VAL A 280 12.28 21.91 -10.64
C VAL A 280 12.71 22.37 -9.25
N GLU A 281 13.89 22.97 -9.12
CA GLU A 281 14.43 23.40 -7.83
C GLU A 281 13.55 24.45 -7.12
N PRO A 282 13.02 25.49 -7.81
CA PRO A 282 12.09 26.43 -7.18
C PRO A 282 10.76 25.76 -6.80
N LEU A 283 10.34 24.73 -7.55
CA LEU A 283 9.09 24.02 -7.35
C LEU A 283 9.14 23.01 -6.19
N ALA A 284 10.27 22.86 -5.50
CA ALA A 284 10.33 22.13 -4.23
C ALA A 284 9.46 22.78 -3.15
N VAL A 285 9.24 24.09 -3.24
CA VAL A 285 8.33 24.88 -2.40
C VAL A 285 7.64 25.91 -3.31
N PRO A 286 6.64 25.49 -4.11
CA PRO A 286 5.99 26.39 -5.06
C PRO A 286 5.21 27.49 -4.31
N ASP A 287 5.02 28.63 -4.96
CA ASP A 287 4.21 29.73 -4.39
C ASP A 287 2.72 29.39 -4.46
N ASP A 288 2.31 28.77 -5.57
CA ASP A 288 0.93 28.32 -5.80
C ASP A 288 0.90 26.90 -6.41
N ILE A 289 -0.16 26.17 -6.07
CA ILE A 289 -0.49 24.87 -6.67
C ILE A 289 -1.92 24.96 -7.20
N PHE A 290 -2.09 24.67 -8.49
CA PHE A 290 -3.41 24.66 -9.16
C PHE A 290 -3.77 23.24 -9.58
N ILE A 291 -5.02 22.85 -9.36
CA ILE A 291 -5.54 21.53 -9.76
C ILE A 291 -6.75 21.75 -10.66
N ASP A 292 -6.63 21.38 -11.92
CA ASP A 292 -7.67 21.56 -12.95
C ASP A 292 -8.20 23.00 -13.07
N GLU A 293 -7.41 23.99 -12.65
CA GLU A 293 -7.73 25.39 -12.85
C GLU A 293 -7.14 25.87 -14.18
N GLU A 294 -7.94 26.60 -14.96
CA GLU A 294 -7.44 27.30 -16.15
C GLU A 294 -6.63 28.53 -15.70
N SER A 295 -5.37 28.31 -15.37
CA SER A 295 -4.35 29.35 -15.22
C SER A 295 -3.75 29.66 -16.60
N GLN A 296 -3.59 30.95 -16.91
CA GLN A 296 -2.87 31.38 -18.10
C GLN A 296 -1.92 32.50 -17.71
N HIS A 297 -0.67 32.14 -17.48
CA HIS A 297 0.41 33.06 -17.11
C HIS A 297 1.10 33.64 -18.36
N GLY A 298 1.27 32.81 -19.39
CA GLY A 298 1.88 33.18 -20.67
C GLY A 298 0.91 33.59 -21.78
N ASN A 299 1.47 33.83 -22.98
CA ASN A 299 0.70 34.15 -24.20
C ASN A 299 0.34 32.91 -25.05
N SER A 300 0.82 31.73 -24.65
CA SER A 300 0.62 30.47 -25.37
C SER A 300 -0.80 29.94 -25.16
N ILE A 301 -1.35 29.28 -26.18
CA ILE A 301 -2.64 28.60 -26.09
C ILE A 301 -2.41 27.28 -25.34
N ASN A 302 -2.96 27.16 -24.15
CA ASN A 302 -2.97 25.91 -23.40
C ASN A 302 -3.96 24.94 -24.04
N ASN A 303 -3.47 23.83 -24.60
CA ASN A 303 -4.29 22.76 -25.20
C ASN A 303 -4.19 21.43 -24.42
N ILE A 304 -3.70 21.46 -23.16
CA ILE A 304 -3.46 20.24 -22.38
C ILE A 304 -4.73 19.41 -22.25
N LYS A 305 -5.87 20.04 -21.92
CA LYS A 305 -7.18 19.39 -21.84
C LYS A 305 -7.79 18.99 -23.20
N GLU A 306 -7.27 19.51 -24.32
CA GLU A 306 -7.67 19.02 -25.64
C GLU A 306 -6.97 17.69 -25.97
N VAL A 307 -5.72 17.53 -25.53
CA VAL A 307 -4.92 16.31 -25.73
C VAL A 307 -5.29 15.24 -24.69
N PHE A 308 -5.46 15.64 -23.43
CA PHE A 308 -5.79 14.79 -22.29
C PHE A 308 -7.14 15.18 -21.68
N PRO A 309 -8.27 14.82 -22.31
CA PRO A 309 -9.59 15.29 -21.90
C PRO A 309 -10.06 14.76 -20.54
N GLU A 310 -9.62 13.56 -20.15
CA GLU A 310 -10.05 12.89 -18.92
C GLU A 310 -8.98 12.93 -17.80
N ALA A 311 -7.78 13.42 -18.11
CA ALA A 311 -6.70 13.53 -17.13
C ALA A 311 -6.91 14.72 -16.19
N THR A 312 -6.34 14.65 -14.98
CA THR A 312 -6.25 15.79 -14.05
C THR A 312 -4.90 16.48 -14.20
N VAL A 313 -4.89 17.80 -14.26
CA VAL A 313 -3.66 18.59 -14.42
C VAL A 313 -3.32 19.28 -13.10
N VAL A 314 -2.12 19.03 -12.60
CA VAL A 314 -1.56 19.72 -11.43
C VAL A 314 -0.46 20.66 -11.90
N GLU A 315 -0.60 21.94 -11.63
CA GLU A 315 0.43 22.95 -11.90
C GLU A 315 1.12 23.34 -10.60
N TYR A 316 2.46 23.28 -10.61
CA TYR A 316 3.28 23.91 -9.58
C TYR A 316 3.84 25.19 -10.16
N HIS A 317 3.51 26.33 -9.55
CA HIS A 317 3.89 27.66 -10.02
C HIS A 317 4.88 28.32 -9.05
N HIS A 318 5.90 28.95 -9.63
CA HIS A 318 6.80 29.86 -8.94
C HIS A 318 6.64 31.27 -9.50
N GLU A 319 6.34 32.22 -8.62
CA GLU A 319 6.20 33.63 -9.00
C GLU A 319 7.55 34.22 -9.41
N GLY A 320 7.54 35.05 -10.46
CA GLY A 320 8.73 35.78 -10.88
C GLY A 320 9.17 36.83 -9.84
N SER A 321 10.48 37.07 -9.76
CA SER A 321 11.08 38.01 -8.83
C SER A 321 10.86 39.47 -9.25
N GLU A 322 10.75 40.38 -8.27
CA GLU A 322 10.71 41.83 -8.56
C GLU A 322 11.99 42.32 -9.27
N GLU A 323 13.13 41.66 -9.05
CA GLU A 323 14.43 42.01 -9.66
C GLU A 323 14.39 41.86 -11.18
N GLU A 324 13.79 40.78 -11.67
CA GLU A 324 13.60 40.50 -13.09
C GLU A 324 12.25 41.04 -13.61
N ALA A 325 11.61 41.95 -12.86
CA ALA A 325 10.30 42.50 -13.18
C ALA A 325 9.18 41.45 -13.35
N GLY A 326 9.34 40.30 -12.70
CA GLY A 326 8.37 39.21 -12.68
C GLY A 326 8.28 38.43 -13.99
N ILE A 327 9.33 38.42 -14.82
CA ILE A 327 9.35 37.64 -16.08
C ILE A 327 10.06 36.30 -15.94
N ASP A 328 10.76 36.07 -14.83
CA ASP A 328 11.45 34.84 -14.46
C ASP A 328 10.53 33.84 -13.74
N TRP A 329 9.21 33.99 -13.91
CA TRP A 329 8.24 33.01 -13.41
C TRP A 329 8.39 31.68 -14.14
N PHE A 330 8.05 30.59 -13.46
CA PHE A 330 8.13 29.25 -13.99
C PHE A 330 6.97 28.40 -13.46
N SER A 331 6.39 27.58 -14.34
CA SER A 331 5.43 26.55 -13.96
C SER A 331 5.80 25.20 -14.58
N LEU A 332 5.46 24.14 -13.86
CA LEU A 332 5.41 22.78 -14.39
C LEU A 332 4.01 22.23 -14.25
N HIS A 333 3.39 21.87 -15.38
CA HIS A 333 2.15 21.12 -15.42
C HIS A 333 2.48 19.63 -15.46
N MET A 334 2.00 18.91 -14.46
CA MET A 334 2.03 17.45 -14.37
C MET A 334 0.63 16.93 -14.68
N VAL A 335 0.52 16.05 -15.68
CA VAL A 335 -0.76 15.50 -16.12
C VAL A 335 -0.90 14.08 -15.61
N PHE A 336 -2.01 13.78 -14.95
CA PHE A 336 -2.27 12.50 -14.29
C PHE A 336 -3.55 11.83 -14.77
N GLU A 337 -3.51 10.52 -14.95
CA GLU A 337 -4.68 9.67 -15.15
C GLU A 337 -4.82 8.69 -13.99
N GLU A 338 -6.03 8.46 -13.51
CA GLU A 338 -6.32 7.48 -12.46
C GLU A 338 -6.44 6.09 -13.10
N ASP A 339 -5.69 5.11 -12.60
CA ASP A 339 -5.83 3.73 -13.05
C ASP A 339 -7.04 3.03 -12.39
N GLN A 340 -7.29 1.78 -12.78
CA GLN A 340 -8.45 1.02 -12.29
C GLN A 340 -8.40 0.71 -10.79
N LEU A 341 -7.24 0.84 -10.16
CA LEU A 341 -7.01 0.62 -8.73
C LEU A 341 -7.05 1.94 -7.93
N GLY A 342 -7.39 3.05 -8.59
CA GLY A 342 -7.43 4.37 -7.99
C GLY A 342 -6.06 5.04 -7.84
N ASP A 343 -5.01 4.51 -8.49
CA ASP A 343 -3.67 5.07 -8.41
C ASP A 343 -3.41 6.11 -9.51
N TRP A 344 -2.73 7.20 -9.16
CA TRP A 344 -2.43 8.29 -10.09
C TRP A 344 -1.18 8.00 -10.91
N ARG A 345 -1.36 7.89 -12.23
CA ARG A 345 -0.30 7.68 -13.23
C ARG A 345 0.08 8.98 -13.91
N LEU A 346 1.38 9.30 -13.91
CA LEU A 346 1.91 10.47 -14.60
C LEU A 346 1.99 10.19 -16.11
N VAL A 347 1.30 10.98 -16.93
CA VAL A 347 1.23 10.79 -18.39
C VAL A 347 1.90 11.92 -19.18
N ALA A 348 2.06 13.11 -18.60
CA ALA A 348 2.84 14.18 -19.23
C ALA A 348 3.54 15.13 -18.23
N LEU A 349 4.69 15.64 -18.66
CA LEU A 349 5.39 16.78 -18.06
C LEU A 349 5.47 17.92 -19.07
N ILE A 350 4.94 19.08 -18.68
CA ILE A 350 4.73 20.21 -19.59
C ILE A 350 5.21 21.49 -18.91
N SER A 351 6.19 22.16 -19.51
CA SER A 351 6.72 23.40 -18.98
C SER A 351 5.87 24.60 -19.40
N ASP A 352 5.77 25.60 -18.52
CA ASP A 352 5.34 26.94 -18.89
C ASP A 352 6.29 27.95 -18.28
N GLN A 353 6.79 28.86 -19.10
CA GLN A 353 7.68 29.93 -18.67
C GLN A 353 7.59 31.07 -19.66
N TRP A 354 8.06 32.25 -19.25
CA TRP A 354 8.15 33.37 -20.16
C TRP A 354 9.20 33.13 -21.25
N THR A 355 8.83 33.31 -22.52
CA THR A 355 9.71 33.02 -23.67
C THR A 355 10.06 34.22 -24.55
N ILE A 356 9.38 35.38 -24.45
CA ILE A 356 9.52 36.54 -25.40
C ILE A 356 9.32 37.91 -24.78
#